data_AF-A5UZ08-F1
#
_entry.id   AF-A5UZ08-F1
#
_cell.length_a   1.000
_cell.length_b   1.000
_cell.length_c   1.000
_cell.angle_alpha   90.00
_cell.angle_beta   90.00
_cell.angle_gamma   90.00
#
_symmetry.space_group_name_H-M   'P 1'
#
loop_
_entity.id
_entity.type
_entity.pdbx_description
1 polymer ?
#
loop_
_entity_poly.entity_id
_entity_poly.type
_entity_poly.pdbx_seq_one_letter_code
_entity_poly.pdbx_strand_id
1 'polypeptide(L)'
;MIERCAYRARGHTRPHARPVCAIPAVNSKATLQNSCWSDQLKKVTPMQSSLCSYLMISAILFAIATQPGVTQARTGERCFAETGFCISGRIREFWEQNGGLPVFGFPITPVTLNFVDGREITVQWFERNRT
;
A
#
# COMPACT_ATOMS: atom_id res chain seq x y z
N MET A 1 52.53 -34.95 -36.99
CA MET A 1 52.15 -34.92 -38.41
C MET A 1 52.12 -33.45 -38.83
N ILE A 2 52.90 -33.09 -39.85
CA ILE A 2 53.35 -31.73 -40.16
C ILE A 2 52.45 -31.13 -41.26
N GLU A 3 51.90 -29.94 -41.04
CA GLU A 3 51.68 -28.96 -42.12
C GLU A 3 52.55 -27.73 -41.81
N ARG A 4 53.45 -27.36 -42.73
CA ARG A 4 54.37 -26.22 -42.59
C ARG A 4 54.15 -25.20 -43.70
N CYS A 5 53.73 -24.01 -43.24
CA CYS A 5 54.03 -22.65 -43.70
C CYS A 5 53.73 -22.20 -45.14
N ALA A 6 52.91 -21.14 -45.24
CA ALA A 6 53.27 -19.97 -46.04
C ALA A 6 52.73 -18.68 -45.40
N TYR A 7 53.64 -17.76 -45.08
CA TYR A 7 53.37 -16.39 -44.65
C TYR A 7 53.69 -15.47 -45.84
N ARG A 8 52.85 -14.47 -46.13
CA ARG A 8 53.28 -13.31 -46.93
C ARG A 8 52.97 -12.00 -46.21
N ALA A 9 54.06 -11.32 -45.90
CA ALA A 9 54.13 -9.98 -45.35
C ALA A 9 53.66 -8.90 -46.32
N ARG A 10 53.16 -7.80 -45.76
CA ARG A 10 53.45 -6.38 -46.04
C ARG A 10 52.30 -5.60 -45.40
N GLY A 11 52.46 -4.59 -44.56
CA GLY A 11 53.59 -3.81 -44.09
C GLY A 11 52.99 -2.56 -43.45
N HIS A 12 53.65 -2.01 -42.44
CA HIS A 12 53.55 -0.62 -41.96
C HIS A 12 52.21 0.00 -41.50
N THR A 13 52.35 0.68 -40.36
CA THR A 13 51.58 1.83 -39.85
C THR A 13 50.27 1.56 -39.08
N ARG A 14 50.25 1.94 -37.79
CA ARG A 14 49.04 2.52 -37.16
C ARG A 14 48.77 3.83 -37.90
N PRO A 15 47.52 4.23 -38.22
CA PRO A 15 46.60 4.75 -37.20
C PRO A 15 45.09 4.48 -37.51
N HIS A 16 44.24 4.83 -36.55
CA HIS A 16 42.77 4.94 -36.63
C HIS A 16 42.11 4.81 -38.02
N ALA A 17 41.30 3.77 -38.20
CA ALA A 17 40.20 3.77 -39.16
C ALA A 17 39.09 2.82 -38.69
N ARG A 18 37.95 3.40 -38.27
CA ARG A 18 36.64 2.73 -38.35
C ARG A 18 36.18 2.86 -39.81
N PRO A 19 35.51 1.86 -40.41
CA PRO A 19 34.04 1.94 -40.40
C PRO A 19 33.29 0.60 -40.40
N VAL A 20 32.15 0.65 -39.73
CA VAL A 20 30.85 0.08 -40.13
C VAL A 20 30.81 -1.43 -40.40
N CYS A 21 30.48 -2.20 -39.35
CA CYS A 21 29.74 -3.43 -39.55
C CYS A 21 28.32 -3.08 -39.99
N ALA A 22 27.96 -3.52 -41.19
CA ALA A 22 26.58 -3.59 -41.64
C ALA A 22 25.76 -4.46 -40.67
N ILE A 23 24.54 -4.00 -40.43
CA ILE A 23 23.51 -4.62 -39.59
C ILE A 23 22.99 -5.88 -40.27
N PRO A 24 22.79 -6.97 -39.52
CA PRO A 24 21.59 -7.77 -39.68
C PRO A 24 20.73 -7.64 -38.41
N ALA A 25 19.45 -7.34 -38.63
CA ALA A 25 18.44 -7.33 -37.58
C ALA A 25 18.38 -8.74 -36.95
N VAL A 26 18.67 -8.83 -35.66
CA VAL A 26 18.42 -10.04 -34.88
C VAL A 26 17.67 -9.67 -33.62
N ASN A 27 16.43 -10.13 -33.61
CA ASN A 27 15.52 -10.24 -32.50
C ASN A 27 16.07 -11.22 -31.45
N SER A 28 16.50 -10.70 -30.32
CA SER A 28 16.70 -11.53 -29.13
C SER A 28 16.45 -10.68 -27.89
N LYS A 29 15.29 -10.91 -27.28
CA LYS A 29 15.07 -10.59 -25.87
C LYS A 29 16.24 -11.22 -25.11
N ALA A 30 17.16 -10.39 -24.65
CA ALA A 30 18.15 -10.77 -23.67
C ALA A 30 17.40 -11.04 -22.36
N THR A 31 16.84 -12.23 -22.23
CA THR A 31 16.37 -12.73 -20.95
C THR A 31 17.56 -13.43 -20.31
N LEU A 32 18.09 -12.77 -19.29
CA LEU A 32 19.12 -13.29 -18.40
C LEU A 32 18.76 -14.72 -17.97
N GLN A 33 19.72 -15.60 -18.21
CA GLN A 33 19.79 -16.98 -17.74
C GLN A 33 19.64 -17.05 -16.21
N ASN A 34 18.40 -17.13 -15.72
CA ASN A 34 18.10 -17.51 -14.34
C ASN A 34 17.63 -18.98 -14.30
N SER A 35 18.41 -19.89 -14.87
CA SER A 35 18.07 -21.33 -14.94
C SER A 35 18.89 -22.19 -13.97
N CYS A 36 19.78 -21.60 -13.16
CA CYS A 36 20.66 -22.37 -12.26
C CYS A 36 20.09 -22.59 -10.84
N TRP A 37 18.89 -22.09 -10.53
CA TRP A 37 18.27 -22.24 -9.21
C TRP A 37 17.06 -23.19 -9.20
N SER A 38 16.57 -23.63 -10.37
CA SER A 38 15.33 -24.40 -10.47
C SER A 38 15.46 -25.90 -10.27
N ASP A 39 16.67 -26.46 -10.14
CA ASP A 39 16.88 -27.91 -10.14
C ASP A 39 17.22 -28.55 -8.77
N GLN A 40 17.04 -27.82 -7.66
CA GLN A 40 17.26 -28.38 -6.31
C GLN A 40 15.97 -28.54 -5.47
N LEU A 41 14.79 -28.21 -6.00
CA LEU A 41 13.51 -28.36 -5.27
C LEU A 41 12.68 -29.58 -5.73
N LYS A 42 13.33 -30.69 -6.14
CA LYS A 42 12.64 -31.95 -6.47
C LYS A 42 13.21 -33.14 -5.70
N LYS A 43 13.25 -33.04 -4.37
CA LYS A 43 13.32 -34.22 -3.48
C LYS A 43 12.44 -34.02 -2.25
N VAL A 44 11.18 -33.66 -2.46
CA VAL A 44 10.16 -33.79 -1.42
C VAL A 44 9.27 -34.95 -1.84
N THR A 45 9.36 -36.06 -1.11
CA THR A 45 8.66 -37.31 -1.40
C THR A 45 7.13 -37.12 -1.36
N PRO A 46 6.37 -37.67 -2.32
CA PRO A 46 4.91 -37.52 -2.36
C PRO A 46 4.24 -38.62 -1.53
N MET A 47 4.20 -38.49 -0.21
CA MET A 47 3.24 -39.26 0.62
C MET A 47 2.96 -38.60 1.98
N GLN A 48 3.82 -37.69 2.44
CA GLN A 48 3.73 -37.06 3.77
C GLN A 48 3.40 -35.55 3.70
N SER A 49 3.16 -35.02 2.49
CA SER A 49 3.08 -33.57 2.20
C SER A 49 1.68 -32.95 2.33
N SER A 50 0.59 -33.73 2.23
CA SER A 50 -0.77 -33.17 2.31
C SER A 50 -1.13 -32.70 3.73
N LEU A 51 -0.64 -33.39 4.76
CA LEU A 51 -0.97 -33.07 6.15
C LEU A 51 -0.29 -31.77 6.61
N CYS A 52 0.95 -31.51 6.19
CA CYS A 52 1.61 -30.22 6.45
C CYS A 52 0.90 -29.06 5.76
N SER A 53 0.42 -29.23 4.52
CA SER A 53 -0.34 -28.19 3.83
C SER A 53 -1.65 -27.86 4.57
N TYR A 54 -2.37 -28.87 5.05
CA TYR A 54 -3.58 -28.67 5.85
C TYR A 54 -3.30 -28.08 7.24
N LEU A 55 -2.20 -28.45 7.89
CA LEU A 55 -1.77 -27.85 9.16
C LEU A 55 -1.38 -26.38 8.99
N MET A 56 -0.69 -26.04 7.91
CA MET A 56 -0.34 -24.65 7.62
C MET A 56 -1.56 -23.81 7.24
N ILE A 57 -2.49 -24.35 6.44
CA ILE A 57 -3.73 -23.66 6.06
C ILE A 57 -4.64 -23.48 7.28
N SER A 58 -4.80 -24.51 8.13
CA SER A 58 -5.59 -24.39 9.36
C SER A 58 -4.99 -23.42 10.37
N ALA A 59 -3.66 -23.37 10.51
CA ALA A 59 -2.98 -22.36 11.33
C ALA A 59 -3.22 -20.93 10.81
N ILE A 60 -3.19 -20.72 9.49
CA ILE A 60 -3.46 -19.42 8.87
C ILE A 60 -4.93 -19.03 9.03
N LEU A 61 -5.88 -19.96 8.82
CA LEU A 61 -7.31 -19.72 9.05
C LEU A 61 -7.61 -19.39 10.52
N PHE A 62 -6.95 -20.06 11.47
CA PHE A 62 -7.08 -19.77 12.88
C PHE A 62 -6.50 -18.40 13.26
N ALA A 63 -5.40 -17.98 12.62
CA ALA A 63 -4.80 -16.66 12.83
C ALA A 63 -5.62 -15.49 12.28
N ILE A 64 -6.45 -15.72 11.25
CA ILE A 64 -7.38 -14.68 10.74
C ILE A 64 -8.61 -14.56 11.67
N ALA A 65 -9.09 -15.67 12.22
CA ALA A 65 -10.26 -15.68 13.11
C ALA A 65 -10.03 -14.93 14.45
N THR A 66 -8.77 -14.71 14.84
CA THR A 66 -8.42 -14.01 16.07
C THR A 66 -8.02 -12.55 15.87
N GLN A 67 -8.25 -11.98 14.67
CA GLN A 67 -7.99 -10.55 14.49
C GLN A 67 -8.88 -9.74 15.44
N PRO A 68 -8.31 -8.98 16.39
CA PRO A 68 -9.09 -7.96 17.08
C PRO A 68 -9.54 -7.00 15.99
N GLY A 69 -10.87 -6.85 15.83
CA GLY A 69 -11.41 -5.87 14.90
C GLY A 69 -10.73 -4.54 15.18
N VAL A 70 -10.18 -3.91 14.14
CA VAL A 70 -9.69 -2.53 14.22
C VAL A 70 -10.88 -1.69 14.65
N THR A 71 -11.02 -1.47 15.96
CA THR A 71 -11.85 -0.38 16.48
C THR A 71 -11.13 0.87 16.01
N GLN A 72 -11.54 1.38 14.86
CA GLN A 72 -11.19 2.72 14.43
C GLN A 72 -11.70 3.61 15.55
N ALA A 73 -10.80 4.02 16.44
CA ALA A 73 -11.04 5.15 17.30
C ALA A 73 -11.30 6.29 16.33
N ARG A 74 -12.58 6.57 16.06
CA ARG A 74 -13.02 7.75 15.33
C ARG A 74 -12.68 8.89 16.28
N THR A 75 -11.41 9.28 16.27
CA THR A 75 -10.88 10.29 17.16
C THR A 75 -11.52 11.59 16.78
N GLY A 76 -12.60 11.91 17.47
CA GLY A 76 -13.11 13.25 17.54
C GLY A 76 -14.42 13.53 16.83
N GLU A 77 -15.11 12.58 16.19
CA GLU A 77 -16.38 12.87 15.48
C GLU A 77 -17.49 11.84 15.79
N ARG A 78 -18.69 12.36 16.07
CA ARG A 78 -19.91 11.57 16.28
C ARG A 78 -21.01 12.08 15.34
N CYS A 79 -21.50 11.20 14.46
CA CYS A 79 -22.60 11.51 13.54
C CYS A 79 -23.91 10.92 14.02
N PHE A 80 -25.00 11.62 13.75
CA PHE A 80 -26.36 11.22 14.08
C PHE A 80 -27.12 10.92 12.79
N ALA A 81 -27.70 9.73 12.70
CA ALA A 81 -28.45 9.30 11.52
C ALA A 81 -29.78 10.05 11.39
N GLU A 82 -30.31 10.53 12.52
CA GLU A 82 -31.58 11.22 12.66
C GLU A 82 -31.58 12.57 11.94
N THR A 83 -30.47 13.31 12.02
CA THR A 83 -30.34 14.64 11.42
C THR A 83 -29.31 14.68 10.29
N GLY A 84 -28.49 13.63 10.15
CA GLY A 84 -27.39 13.57 9.17
C GLY A 84 -26.20 14.46 9.53
N PHE A 85 -26.23 15.14 10.68
CA PHE A 85 -25.15 16.02 11.12
C PHE A 85 -24.19 15.32 12.07
N CYS A 86 -22.95 15.81 12.08
CA CYS A 86 -21.87 15.30 12.89
C CYS A 86 -21.33 16.38 13.82
N ILE A 87 -21.02 16.00 15.06
CA ILE A 87 -20.33 16.84 16.02
C ILE A 87 -18.89 16.37 16.16
N SER A 88 -17.96 17.32 16.22
CA SER A 88 -16.55 16.98 16.36
C SER A 88 -15.75 17.95 17.24
N GLY A 89 -14.52 17.56 17.57
CA GLY A 89 -13.56 18.36 18.34
C GLY A 89 -14.11 18.84 19.68
N ARG A 90 -13.84 20.11 20.02
CA ARG A 90 -14.24 20.72 21.30
C ARG A 90 -15.76 20.76 21.51
N ILE A 91 -16.55 20.91 20.44
CA ILE A 91 -18.01 20.91 20.53
C ILE A 91 -18.52 19.55 20.98
N ARG A 92 -17.96 18.46 20.41
CA ARG A 92 -18.28 17.10 20.84
C ARG A 92 -17.87 16.86 22.28
N GLU A 93 -16.67 17.26 22.67
CA GLU A 93 -16.17 17.12 24.04
C GLU A 93 -17.06 17.84 25.05
N PHE A 94 -17.44 19.09 24.76
CA PHE A 94 -18.34 19.86 25.61
C PHE A 94 -19.72 19.21 25.69
N TRP A 95 -20.29 18.79 24.56
CA TRP A 95 -21.57 18.10 24.51
C TRP A 95 -21.54 16.82 25.36
N GLU A 96 -20.50 16.00 25.26
CA GLU A 96 -20.34 14.76 26.04
C GLU A 96 -20.20 15.03 27.54
N GLN A 97 -19.46 16.08 27.93
CA GLN A 97 -19.22 16.41 29.34
C GLN A 97 -20.43 17.10 30.01
N ASN A 98 -21.27 17.80 29.26
CA ASN A 98 -22.39 18.58 29.80
C ASN A 98 -23.74 17.86 29.70
N GLY A 99 -23.73 16.53 29.57
CA GLY A 99 -24.93 15.69 29.63
C GLY A 99 -25.45 15.20 28.28
N GLY A 100 -24.86 15.64 27.16
CA GLY A 100 -25.09 15.06 25.83
C GLY A 100 -26.53 15.14 25.33
N LEU A 101 -26.99 14.03 24.73
CA LEU A 101 -28.26 13.98 24.00
C LEU A 101 -29.47 14.37 24.87
N PRO A 102 -29.61 13.93 26.14
CA PRO A 102 -30.70 14.36 27.02
C PRO A 102 -30.77 15.86 27.30
N VAL A 103 -29.65 16.59 27.22
CA VAL A 103 -29.59 18.04 27.55
C VAL A 103 -29.67 18.88 26.29
N PHE A 104 -28.79 18.60 25.32
CA PHE A 104 -28.65 19.42 24.10
C PHE A 104 -29.58 18.95 22.98
N GLY A 105 -29.92 17.66 22.93
CA GLY A 105 -30.59 17.06 21.78
C GLY A 105 -29.66 16.80 20.60
N PHE A 106 -30.25 16.53 19.45
CA PHE A 106 -29.53 16.29 18.20
C PHE A 106 -29.01 17.61 17.59
N PRO A 107 -27.89 17.57 16.83
CA PRO A 107 -27.46 18.71 16.05
C PRO A 107 -28.43 18.97 14.90
N ILE A 108 -28.78 20.23 14.65
CA ILE A 108 -29.74 20.65 13.60
C ILE A 108 -29.11 21.46 12.47
N THR A 109 -27.85 21.88 12.62
CA THR A 109 -27.07 22.57 11.59
C THR A 109 -25.71 21.90 11.41
N PRO A 110 -24.91 22.26 10.40
CA PRO A 110 -23.47 22.03 10.44
C PRO A 110 -22.77 23.06 11.34
N VAL A 111 -21.51 22.76 11.63
CA VAL A 111 -20.62 23.65 12.38
C VAL A 111 -20.34 24.89 11.54
N THR A 112 -20.56 26.07 12.12
CA THR A 112 -20.45 27.35 11.41
C THR A 112 -19.54 28.32 12.17
N LEU A 113 -18.82 29.19 11.46
CA LEU A 113 -18.00 30.25 12.05
C LEU A 113 -18.86 31.50 12.26
N ASN A 114 -18.78 32.10 13.45
CA ASN A 114 -19.44 33.35 13.80
C ASN A 114 -18.46 34.33 14.40
N PHE A 115 -18.69 35.62 14.18
CA PHE A 115 -17.86 36.68 14.76
C PHE A 115 -18.59 37.33 15.93
N VAL A 116 -18.05 37.20 17.14
CA VAL A 116 -18.58 37.82 18.36
C VAL A 116 -17.47 38.64 18.99
N ASP A 117 -17.72 39.93 19.23
CA ASP A 117 -16.75 40.87 19.82
C ASP A 117 -15.39 40.91 19.09
N GLY A 118 -15.43 40.82 17.75
CA GLY A 118 -14.24 40.81 16.90
C GLY A 118 -13.42 39.52 16.94
N ARG A 119 -13.92 38.46 17.58
CA ARG A 119 -13.31 37.13 17.58
C ARG A 119 -14.14 36.14 16.78
N GLU A 120 -13.45 35.32 15.99
CA GLU A 120 -14.05 34.19 15.30
C GLU A 120 -14.24 33.04 16.28
N ILE A 121 -15.47 32.55 16.39
CA ILE A 121 -15.86 31.40 17.20
C ILE A 121 -16.58 30.38 16.34
N THR A 122 -16.31 29.11 16.61
CA THR A 122 -17.02 28.00 15.99
C THR A 122 -18.27 27.72 16.80
N VAL A 123 -19.44 27.71 16.16
CA VAL A 123 -20.72 27.45 16.80
C VAL A 123 -21.49 26.34 16.11
N GLN A 124 -22.27 25.62 16.90
CA GLN A 124 -23.15 24.55 16.45
C GLN A 124 -24.50 24.64 17.15
N TRP A 125 -25.58 24.59 16.37
CA TRP A 125 -26.94 24.57 16.90
C TRP A 125 -27.42 23.15 17.14
N PHE A 126 -28.06 22.95 18.29
CA PHE A 126 -28.74 21.73 18.70
C PHE A 126 -30.22 22.04 18.95
N GLU A 127 -31.05 21.00 19.03
CA GLU A 127 -32.50 21.15 19.25
C GLU A 127 -32.85 22.02 20.47
N ARG A 128 -32.02 21.99 21.52
CA ARG A 128 -32.33 22.65 22.79
C ARG A 128 -31.33 23.71 23.22
N ASN A 129 -30.14 23.74 22.62
CA ASN A 129 -29.08 24.66 23.02
C ASN A 129 -28.14 24.98 21.85
N ARG A 130 -27.26 25.98 22.05
CA ARG A 130 -26.15 26.28 21.15
C ARG A 130 -24.82 26.13 21.88
N THR A 131 -23.80 25.69 21.17
CA THR A 131 -22.47 25.41 21.70
C THR A 131 -21.42 26.12 20.87
#